data_AF-A0A4S9YR85-F1
#
_entry.id   AF-A0A4S9YR85-F1
#
_cell.length_a   1.000
_cell.length_b   1.000
_cell.length_c   1.000
_cell.angle_alpha   90.00
_cell.angle_beta   90.00
_cell.angle_gamma   90.00
#
_symmetry.space_group_name_H-M   'P 1'
#
loop_
_entity.id
_entity.type
_entity.pdbx_description
1 polymer ?
#
loop_
_entity_poly.entity_id
_entity_poly.type
_entity_poly.pdbx_seq_one_letter_code
_entity_poly.pdbx_strand_id
1 'polypeptide(L)'
;MSSTMAVARSLRRTNPITLVLAGLLSIGFLIFIFSSTDAGPKLHVPGARQLLKSKDAASNALSPPSLPFFKSNLKAGEKAPPPPVVHYHMNNVTNSADPIGNRESVLILTPLARFYEEYWTNLVALNYPHELISLGFIIPKGREGNAATAQLQEQIARTQSSSKRFASITILRQEDEPPLTSQSEHDRHAMSAQKERRAAMSRARNALLFTTLGPTTSWVLWLDSDIVETPHSLIQDLAAFDKPIIVPNCFQRFYDKEKGAMDVRPYDFNSWIDSNTAQNLASKMGPDEILLEGYAEMATYRSLMAYMSHPGGNPKDIVNLDGVGGTALLVKGDVHRDGAMFPPFPFYHLIETEGFAKMAKRLGWSSWGVPNYFVYHYNE
;
A
#
# COMPACT_ATOMS: atom_id res chain seq x y z
N MET A 1 29.51 -3.07 -79.18
CA MET A 1 28.71 -4.30 -79.26
C MET A 1 28.54 -4.87 -77.85
N SER A 2 27.30 -5.29 -77.56
CA SER A 2 26.82 -6.01 -76.36
C SER A 2 26.45 -5.18 -75.12
N SER A 3 25.17 -4.78 -75.08
CA SER A 3 24.43 -4.43 -73.86
C SER A 3 23.95 -5.72 -73.17
N THR A 4 24.24 -5.88 -71.89
CA THR A 4 23.63 -6.90 -71.03
C THR A 4 22.35 -6.35 -70.41
N MET A 5 21.20 -6.89 -70.82
CA MET A 5 19.89 -6.57 -70.23
C MET A 5 19.75 -7.18 -68.83
N ALA A 6 19.30 -6.38 -67.87
CA ALA A 6 18.81 -6.85 -66.57
C ALA A 6 17.37 -7.38 -66.73
N VAL A 7 17.14 -8.63 -66.32
CA VAL A 7 15.84 -9.30 -66.33
C VAL A 7 14.97 -8.76 -65.20
N ALA A 8 13.83 -8.14 -65.53
CA ALA A 8 12.82 -7.74 -64.56
C ALA A 8 12.13 -8.99 -63.96
N ARG A 9 12.22 -9.17 -62.63
CA ARG A 9 11.44 -10.19 -61.90
C ARG A 9 9.96 -9.81 -61.92
N SER A 10 9.10 -10.72 -62.37
CA SER A 10 7.65 -10.51 -62.36
C SER A 10 7.11 -10.48 -60.93
N LEU A 11 6.21 -9.53 -60.66
CA LEU A 11 5.45 -9.46 -59.43
C LEU A 11 4.60 -10.73 -59.29
N ARG A 12 4.86 -11.52 -58.24
CA ARG A 12 4.01 -12.66 -57.85
C ARG A 12 2.57 -12.17 -57.75
N ARG A 13 1.67 -12.76 -58.54
CA ARG A 13 0.22 -12.53 -58.43
C ARG A 13 -0.22 -12.83 -56.99
N THR A 14 -0.44 -11.80 -56.20
CA THR A 14 -1.04 -11.91 -54.87
C THR A 14 -2.48 -12.36 -55.03
N ASN A 15 -2.80 -13.51 -54.44
CA ASN A 15 -4.14 -14.09 -54.47
C ASN A 15 -5.13 -13.12 -53.75
N PRO A 16 -6.27 -12.78 -54.35
CA PRO A 16 -7.25 -11.87 -53.75
C PRO A 16 -7.72 -12.31 -52.36
N ILE A 17 -7.73 -13.63 -52.08
CA ILE A 17 -8.06 -14.18 -50.76
C ILE A 17 -7.05 -13.71 -49.69
N THR A 18 -5.77 -13.58 -50.05
CA THR A 18 -4.71 -13.15 -49.13
C THR A 18 -4.86 -11.66 -48.79
N LEU A 19 -5.32 -10.84 -49.74
CA LEU A 19 -5.61 -9.42 -49.51
C LEU A 19 -6.83 -9.22 -48.61
N VAL A 20 -7.88 -10.04 -48.78
CA VAL A 20 -9.06 -10.02 -47.91
C VAL A 20 -8.70 -10.44 -46.49
N LEU A 21 -7.89 -11.50 -46.32
CA LEU A 21 -7.45 -11.96 -45.01
C LEU A 21 -6.57 -10.93 -44.31
N ALA A 22 -5.65 -10.29 -45.05
CA ALA A 22 -4.83 -9.20 -44.54
C ALA A 22 -5.68 -7.99 -44.13
N GLY A 23 -6.72 -7.66 -44.90
CA GLY A 23 -7.68 -6.62 -44.55
C GLY A 23 -8.44 -6.92 -43.26
N LEU A 24 -8.95 -8.15 -43.10
CA LEU A 24 -9.66 -8.58 -41.90
C LEU A 24 -8.76 -8.57 -40.66
N LEU A 25 -7.51 -9.07 -40.78
CA LEU A 25 -6.53 -9.02 -39.70
C LEU A 25 -6.16 -7.59 -39.32
N SER A 26 -6.02 -6.70 -40.31
CA SER A 26 -5.72 -5.28 -40.07
C SER A 26 -6.88 -4.58 -39.36
N ILE A 27 -8.12 -4.86 -39.76
CA ILE A 27 -9.32 -4.34 -39.08
C ILE A 27 -9.41 -4.88 -37.65
N GLY A 28 -9.19 -6.18 -37.44
CA GLY A 28 -9.16 -6.77 -36.10
C GLY A 28 -8.07 -6.15 -35.20
N PHE A 29 -6.90 -5.89 -35.77
CA PHE A 29 -5.79 -5.23 -35.07
C PHE A 29 -6.08 -3.76 -34.74
N LEU A 30 -6.72 -3.03 -35.65
CA LEU A 30 -7.17 -1.65 -35.42
C LEU A 30 -8.27 -1.60 -34.36
N ILE A 31 -9.25 -2.52 -34.40
CA ILE A 31 -10.27 -2.62 -33.36
C ILE A 31 -9.59 -2.89 -32.02
N PHE A 32 -8.66 -3.83 -31.92
CA PHE A 32 -7.93 -4.13 -30.68
C PHE A 32 -7.18 -2.90 -30.12
N ILE A 33 -6.42 -2.18 -30.96
CA ILE A 33 -5.69 -0.98 -30.54
C ILE A 33 -6.63 0.14 -30.09
N PHE A 34 -7.73 0.38 -30.79
CA PHE A 34 -8.63 1.51 -30.51
C PHE A 34 -9.80 1.18 -29.57
N SER A 35 -10.01 -0.09 -29.22
CA SER A 35 -10.98 -0.53 -28.20
C SER A 35 -10.37 -0.65 -26.80
N SER A 36 -9.03 -0.59 -26.71
CA SER A 36 -8.28 -0.49 -25.45
C SER A 36 -8.50 0.89 -24.83
N THR A 37 -9.68 1.08 -24.25
CA THR A 37 -9.93 2.20 -23.35
C THR A 37 -9.39 1.81 -21.99
N ASP A 38 -8.15 2.22 -21.69
CA ASP A 38 -7.57 2.22 -20.33
C ASP A 38 -8.33 3.13 -19.33
N ALA A 39 -9.48 3.67 -19.74
CA ALA A 39 -10.44 4.26 -18.83
C ALA A 39 -11.25 3.14 -18.17
N GLY A 40 -10.80 2.68 -17.00
CA GLY A 40 -11.64 1.88 -16.11
C GLY A 40 -13.05 2.50 -15.97
N PRO A 41 -14.09 1.68 -15.76
CA PRO A 41 -15.46 2.15 -15.76
C PRO A 41 -15.64 3.32 -14.77
N LYS A 42 -16.14 4.45 -15.28
CA LYS A 42 -16.54 5.58 -14.42
C LYS A 42 -17.73 5.13 -13.58
N LEU A 43 -17.48 4.86 -12.30
CA LEU A 43 -18.52 4.48 -11.37
C LEU A 43 -19.48 5.66 -11.18
N HIS A 44 -20.70 5.55 -11.71
CA HIS A 44 -21.79 6.46 -11.40
C HIS A 44 -22.63 5.80 -10.30
N VAL A 45 -22.57 6.32 -9.07
CA VAL A 45 -23.40 5.85 -7.96
C VAL A 45 -24.62 6.78 -7.84
N PRO A 46 -25.83 6.36 -8.25
CA PRO A 46 -27.03 7.17 -8.10
C PRO A 46 -27.47 7.15 -6.63
N GLY A 47 -27.71 8.33 -6.03
CA GLY A 47 -28.45 8.42 -4.76
C GLY A 47 -27.66 8.62 -3.46
N ALA A 48 -26.38 9.02 -3.52
CA ALA A 48 -25.63 9.38 -2.30
C ALA A 48 -26.18 10.65 -1.62
N ARG A 49 -27.20 10.53 -0.76
CA ARG A 49 -27.62 11.62 0.13
C ARG A 49 -26.57 11.83 1.25
N GLN A 50 -26.17 13.09 1.38
CA GLN A 50 -24.98 13.60 2.05
C GLN A 50 -25.14 13.69 3.57
N LEU A 51 -24.12 13.24 4.32
CA LEU A 51 -23.98 13.49 5.77
C LEU A 51 -22.69 14.24 6.14
N LEU A 52 -21.78 14.50 5.19
CA LEU A 52 -20.66 15.40 5.45
C LEU A 52 -21.18 16.83 5.35
N LYS A 53 -21.03 17.61 6.44
CA LYS A 53 -21.28 19.05 6.40
C LYS A 53 -20.32 19.66 5.38
N SER A 54 -20.75 20.68 4.66
CA SER A 54 -19.98 21.33 3.57
C SER A 54 -18.58 21.84 3.95
N LYS A 55 -18.20 21.78 5.24
CA LYS A 55 -16.87 22.13 5.76
C LYS A 55 -15.84 21.01 5.60
N ASP A 56 -16.28 19.77 5.38
CA ASP A 56 -15.41 18.58 5.32
C ASP A 56 -15.14 18.08 3.90
N ALA A 57 -15.48 18.89 2.89
CA ALA A 57 -15.30 18.59 1.49
C ALA A 57 -14.14 19.39 0.89
N ALA A 58 -13.44 18.79 -0.08
CA ALA A 58 -12.48 19.52 -0.89
C ALA A 58 -13.23 20.62 -1.65
N SER A 59 -12.66 21.81 -1.59
CA SER A 59 -13.24 22.99 -2.19
C SER A 59 -12.87 23.16 -3.68
N ASN A 60 -11.85 22.42 -4.13
CA ASN A 60 -11.37 22.37 -5.50
C ASN A 60 -10.96 20.94 -5.89
N ALA A 61 -11.01 20.59 -7.17
CA ALA A 61 -10.51 19.34 -7.72
C ALA A 61 -9.00 19.14 -7.45
N LEU A 62 -8.28 20.24 -7.22
CA LEU A 62 -6.87 20.28 -6.88
C LEU A 62 -6.63 20.33 -5.36
N SER A 63 -7.68 20.32 -4.53
CA SER A 63 -7.52 20.18 -3.08
C SER A 63 -6.88 18.83 -2.75
N PRO A 64 -6.17 18.72 -1.60
CA PRO A 64 -5.53 17.47 -1.22
C PRO A 64 -6.54 16.31 -1.27
N PRO A 65 -6.18 15.16 -1.85
CA PRO A 65 -7.10 14.06 -2.13
C PRO A 65 -7.64 13.36 -0.88
N SER A 66 -7.17 13.76 0.31
CA SER A 66 -7.74 13.37 1.59
C SER A 66 -9.20 13.82 1.75
N LEU A 67 -9.64 14.89 1.05
CA LEU A 67 -11.01 15.41 1.12
C LEU A 67 -11.78 15.14 -0.19
N PRO A 68 -13.04 14.67 -0.13
CA PRO A 68 -13.85 14.43 -1.33
C PRO A 68 -14.20 15.75 -2.03
N PHE A 69 -13.91 15.87 -3.33
CA PHE A 69 -14.23 17.07 -4.14
C PHE A 69 -15.61 16.96 -4.79
N PHE A 70 -16.44 17.99 -4.62
CA PHE A 70 -17.74 18.11 -5.30
C PHE A 70 -17.65 19.06 -6.48
N LYS A 71 -17.96 18.58 -7.69
CA LYS A 71 -18.13 19.44 -8.86
C LYS A 71 -19.34 20.35 -8.65
N SER A 72 -19.15 21.65 -8.81
CA SER A 72 -20.24 22.63 -8.84
C SER A 72 -21.12 22.41 -10.07
N ASN A 73 -22.45 22.33 -9.88
CA ASN A 73 -23.45 22.32 -10.96
C ASN A 73 -23.57 23.72 -11.57
N LEU A 74 -22.59 24.12 -12.39
CA LEU A 74 -22.61 25.39 -13.12
C LEU A 74 -23.53 25.27 -14.33
N LYS A 75 -24.37 26.29 -14.56
CA LYS A 75 -25.18 26.39 -15.78
C LYS A 75 -24.29 26.77 -16.97
N ALA A 76 -24.76 26.50 -18.18
CA ALA A 76 -24.06 26.90 -19.41
C ALA A 76 -23.84 28.43 -19.41
N GLY A 77 -22.58 28.85 -19.44
CA GLY A 77 -22.17 30.26 -19.41
C GLY A 77 -21.75 30.80 -18.03
N GLU A 78 -21.95 30.05 -16.95
CA GLU A 78 -21.45 30.42 -15.62
C GLU A 78 -19.95 30.08 -15.49
N LYS A 79 -19.16 31.05 -15.02
CA LYS A 79 -17.76 30.81 -14.66
C LYS A 79 -17.69 30.21 -13.27
N ALA A 80 -16.89 29.16 -13.11
CA ALA A 80 -16.61 28.60 -11.80
C ALA A 80 -16.04 29.67 -10.87
N PRO A 81 -16.46 29.74 -9.60
CA PRO A 81 -15.80 30.60 -8.63
C PRO A 81 -14.32 30.19 -8.53
N PRO A 82 -13.41 31.15 -8.27
CA PRO A 82 -12.02 30.81 -8.05
C PRO A 82 -11.90 29.81 -6.88
N PRO A 83 -10.92 28.90 -6.92
CA PRO A 83 -10.66 27.99 -5.80
C PRO A 83 -10.51 28.77 -4.50
N PRO A 84 -11.18 28.38 -3.41
CA PRO A 84 -11.04 29.14 -2.17
C PRO A 84 -9.68 28.85 -1.52
N VAL A 85 -9.16 29.86 -0.83
CA VAL A 85 -7.97 29.72 0.00
C VAL A 85 -8.36 28.99 1.28
N VAL A 86 -7.69 27.88 1.58
CA VAL A 86 -7.89 27.10 2.80
C VAL A 86 -6.62 27.18 3.64
N HIS A 87 -6.79 27.55 4.91
CA HIS A 87 -5.68 27.65 5.86
C HIS A 87 -5.69 26.44 6.79
N TYR A 88 -4.55 25.77 6.88
CA TYR A 88 -4.32 24.68 7.83
C TYR A 88 -3.23 25.10 8.81
N HIS A 89 -3.55 25.09 10.09
CA HIS A 89 -2.58 25.33 11.16
C HIS A 89 -2.04 23.99 11.62
N MET A 90 -0.86 23.61 11.12
CA MET A 90 -0.31 22.26 11.34
C MET A 90 -0.09 21.93 12.83
N ASN A 91 0.21 22.94 13.65
CA ASN A 91 0.36 22.77 15.11
C ASN A 91 -0.95 22.39 15.83
N ASN A 92 -2.10 22.46 15.15
CA ASN A 92 -3.40 22.12 15.72
C ASN A 92 -3.88 20.71 15.31
N VAL A 93 -3.13 20.01 14.46
CA VAL A 93 -3.45 18.63 14.09
C VAL A 93 -2.99 17.72 15.23
N THR A 94 -3.94 17.16 15.98
CA THR A 94 -3.64 16.29 17.11
C THR A 94 -3.42 14.85 16.67
N ASN A 95 -2.61 14.12 17.43
CA ASN A 95 -2.35 12.69 17.27
C ASN A 95 -2.20 12.04 18.67
N SER A 96 -3.33 11.94 19.37
CA SER A 96 -3.41 11.65 20.81
C SER A 96 -3.79 10.21 21.13
N ALA A 97 -3.74 9.86 22.41
CA ALA A 97 -4.18 8.55 22.90
C ALA A 97 -5.71 8.32 22.79
N ASP A 98 -6.51 9.37 22.58
CA ASP A 98 -7.96 9.28 22.35
C ASP A 98 -8.32 9.90 20.99
N PRO A 99 -8.02 9.19 19.89
CA PRO A 99 -8.23 9.72 18.54
C PRO A 99 -9.71 9.90 18.20
N ILE A 100 -10.62 9.09 18.78
CA ILE A 100 -12.05 9.22 18.54
C ILE A 100 -12.62 10.45 19.24
N GLY A 101 -12.29 10.65 20.53
CA GLY A 101 -12.75 11.83 21.29
C GLY A 101 -12.33 13.14 20.63
N ASN A 102 -11.13 13.17 20.03
CA ASN A 102 -10.59 14.32 19.31
C ASN A 102 -10.95 14.38 17.82
N ARG A 103 -11.74 13.42 17.32
CA ARG A 103 -12.13 13.30 15.89
C ARG A 103 -10.94 13.34 14.93
N GLU A 104 -9.86 12.67 15.31
CA GLU A 104 -8.61 12.61 14.55
C GLU A 104 -8.83 11.83 13.24
N SER A 105 -8.29 12.33 12.12
CA SER A 105 -8.48 11.65 10.83
C SER A 105 -7.39 10.60 10.60
N VAL A 106 -7.81 9.44 10.10
CA VAL A 106 -6.96 8.28 9.87
C VAL A 106 -6.89 8.00 8.37
N LEU A 107 -5.67 7.90 7.84
CA LEU A 107 -5.40 7.49 6.48
C LEU A 107 -4.90 6.04 6.47
N ILE A 108 -5.70 5.11 5.96
CA ILE A 108 -5.30 3.70 5.83
C ILE A 108 -4.70 3.49 4.43
N LEU A 109 -3.46 3.03 4.37
CA LEU A 109 -2.69 2.88 3.14
C LEU A 109 -2.34 1.41 2.87
N THR A 110 -2.70 0.94 1.68
CA THR A 110 -2.59 -0.47 1.30
C THR A 110 -2.00 -0.62 -0.10
N PRO A 111 -0.74 -1.08 -0.21
CA PRO A 111 -0.25 -1.70 -1.43
C PRO A 111 -1.05 -2.96 -1.72
N LEU A 112 -1.75 -3.01 -2.85
CA LEU A 112 -2.72 -4.07 -3.16
C LEU A 112 -2.28 -4.82 -4.41
N ALA A 113 -1.51 -5.89 -4.25
CA ALA A 113 -1.12 -6.76 -5.36
C ALA A 113 -2.26 -7.72 -5.74
N ARG A 114 -2.95 -8.27 -4.73
CA ARG A 114 -4.09 -9.19 -4.87
C ARG A 114 -5.19 -8.75 -3.92
N PHE A 115 -6.44 -8.94 -4.31
CA PHE A 115 -7.59 -8.62 -3.47
C PHE A 115 -8.04 -9.86 -2.70
N TYR A 116 -8.18 -9.71 -1.38
CA TYR A 116 -8.72 -10.72 -0.47
C TYR A 116 -10.04 -10.21 0.10
N GLU A 117 -11.09 -11.02 0.03
CA GLU A 117 -12.41 -10.62 0.55
C GLU A 117 -12.40 -10.49 2.07
N GLU A 118 -11.61 -11.31 2.75
CA GLU A 118 -11.42 -11.31 4.18
C GLU A 118 -10.72 -10.02 4.65
N TYR A 119 -9.75 -9.50 3.87
CA TYR A 119 -9.15 -8.19 4.12
C TYR A 119 -10.20 -7.07 4.09
N TRP A 120 -11.07 -7.05 3.07
CA TRP A 120 -12.09 -6.01 2.96
C TRP A 120 -13.14 -6.13 4.07
N THR A 121 -13.55 -7.35 4.40
CA THR A 121 -14.45 -7.64 5.52
C THR A 121 -13.85 -7.14 6.84
N ASN A 122 -12.58 -7.44 7.10
CA ASN A 122 -11.83 -6.98 8.27
C ASN A 122 -11.76 -5.43 8.32
N LEU A 123 -11.43 -4.79 7.19
CA LEU A 123 -11.35 -3.33 7.08
C LEU A 123 -12.69 -2.63 7.38
N VAL A 124 -13.80 -3.15 6.86
CA VAL A 124 -15.16 -2.61 7.08
C VAL A 124 -15.69 -2.91 8.48
N ALA A 125 -15.10 -3.87 9.19
CA ALA A 125 -15.46 -4.24 10.56
C ALA A 125 -14.78 -3.37 11.62
N LEU A 126 -13.80 -2.53 11.26
CA LEU A 126 -13.15 -1.62 12.20
C LEU A 126 -14.17 -0.70 12.89
N ASN A 127 -14.01 -0.52 14.20
CA ASN A 127 -14.90 0.27 15.04
C ASN A 127 -14.60 1.78 14.99
N TYR A 128 -13.49 2.17 14.37
CA TYR A 128 -13.16 3.58 14.22
C TYR A 128 -14.17 4.26 13.28
N PRO A 129 -14.68 5.48 13.56
CA PRO A 129 -15.73 6.08 12.76
C PRO A 129 -15.30 6.22 11.28
N HIS A 130 -16.02 5.57 10.36
CA HIS A 130 -15.63 5.51 8.95
C HIS A 130 -15.59 6.90 8.29
N GLU A 131 -16.38 7.86 8.78
CA GLU A 131 -16.33 9.24 8.31
C GLU A 131 -15.03 9.99 8.67
N LEU A 132 -14.18 9.40 9.52
CA LEU A 132 -12.84 9.88 9.85
C LEU A 132 -11.74 9.06 9.16
N ILE A 133 -12.11 8.05 8.38
CA ILE A 133 -11.17 7.16 7.69
C ILE A 133 -11.13 7.48 6.20
N SER A 134 -9.95 7.83 5.71
CA SER A 134 -9.62 7.87 4.28
C SER A 134 -8.86 6.61 3.90
N LEU A 135 -9.17 6.03 2.75
CA LEU A 135 -8.47 4.86 2.22
C LEU A 135 -7.60 5.25 1.02
N GLY A 136 -6.37 4.75 1.00
CA GLY A 136 -5.47 4.84 -0.15
C GLY A 136 -5.03 3.45 -0.59
N PHE A 137 -5.23 3.14 -1.87
CA PHE A 137 -4.75 1.90 -2.50
C PHE A 137 -3.76 2.22 -3.60
N ILE A 138 -2.70 1.41 -3.72
CA ILE A 138 -1.84 1.42 -4.91
C ILE A 138 -1.74 0.01 -5.48
N ILE A 139 -2.09 -0.14 -6.75
CA ILE A 139 -2.24 -1.44 -7.42
C ILE A 139 -1.23 -1.53 -8.56
N PRO A 140 -0.44 -2.63 -8.68
CA PRO A 140 0.47 -2.82 -9.79
C PRO A 140 -0.28 -2.91 -11.12
N LYS A 141 0.41 -2.59 -12.21
CA LYS A 141 -0.06 -2.91 -13.57
C LYS A 141 0.04 -4.42 -13.82
N GLY A 142 -0.70 -4.87 -14.83
CA GLY A 142 -0.74 -6.27 -15.24
C GLY A 142 -2.05 -6.98 -14.88
N ARG A 143 -2.14 -8.26 -15.27
CA ARG A 143 -3.37 -9.05 -15.20
C ARG A 143 -3.90 -9.21 -13.77
N GLU A 144 -3.04 -9.54 -12.81
CA GLU A 144 -3.42 -9.71 -11.41
C GLU A 144 -3.92 -8.38 -10.81
N GLY A 145 -3.20 -7.28 -11.05
CA GLY A 145 -3.61 -5.95 -10.60
C GLY A 145 -4.93 -5.47 -11.22
N ASN A 146 -5.21 -5.80 -12.48
CA ASN A 146 -6.50 -5.49 -13.11
C ASN A 146 -7.65 -6.25 -12.44
N ALA A 147 -7.45 -7.53 -12.12
CA ALA A 147 -8.43 -8.32 -11.38
C ALA A 147 -8.67 -7.77 -9.97
N ALA A 148 -7.60 -7.43 -9.24
CA ALA A 148 -7.69 -6.81 -7.91
C ALA A 148 -8.44 -5.47 -7.96
N THR A 149 -8.21 -4.65 -9.00
CA THR A 149 -8.91 -3.38 -9.19
C THR A 149 -10.41 -3.58 -9.38
N ALA A 150 -10.81 -4.54 -10.21
CA ALA A 150 -12.23 -4.81 -10.46
C ALA A 150 -12.96 -5.28 -9.19
N GLN A 151 -12.34 -6.20 -8.43
CA GLN A 151 -12.90 -6.71 -7.18
C GLN A 151 -12.98 -5.61 -6.10
N LEU A 152 -11.93 -4.80 -5.96
CA LEU A 152 -11.93 -3.66 -5.05
C LEU A 152 -13.03 -2.65 -5.40
N GLN A 153 -13.20 -2.31 -6.68
CA GLN A 153 -14.22 -1.34 -7.12
C GLN A 153 -15.64 -1.83 -6.84
N GLU A 154 -15.90 -3.12 -7.01
CA GLU A 154 -17.21 -3.71 -6.68
C GLU A 154 -17.53 -3.54 -5.19
N GLN A 155 -16.57 -3.85 -4.32
CA GLN A 155 -16.73 -3.75 -2.88
C GLN A 155 -16.84 -2.29 -2.41
N ILE A 156 -16.07 -1.38 -3.01
CA ILE A 156 -16.19 0.07 -2.77
C ILE A 156 -17.60 0.56 -3.11
N ALA A 157 -18.17 0.15 -4.24
CA ALA A 157 -19.51 0.58 -4.66
C ALA A 157 -20.58 0.19 -3.62
N ARG A 158 -20.47 -1.02 -3.06
CA ARG A 158 -21.36 -1.52 -2.01
C ARG A 158 -21.18 -0.73 -0.71
N THR A 159 -19.95 -0.55 -0.24
CA THR A 159 -19.70 0.14 1.04
C THR A 159 -20.05 1.63 0.97
N GLN A 160 -19.71 2.32 -0.12
CA GLN A 160 -19.96 3.76 -0.29
C GLN A 160 -21.43 4.12 -0.50
N SER A 161 -22.28 3.16 -0.89
CA SER A 161 -23.73 3.34 -0.95
C SER A 161 -24.45 3.08 0.38
N SER A 162 -23.73 2.57 1.39
CA SER A 162 -24.26 2.27 2.72
C SER A 162 -24.05 3.42 3.72
N SER A 163 -24.58 3.26 4.95
CA SER A 163 -24.28 4.16 6.06
C SER A 163 -22.83 4.06 6.58
N LYS A 164 -22.12 2.97 6.26
CA LYS A 164 -20.73 2.70 6.65
C LYS A 164 -19.71 3.23 5.62
N ARG A 165 -20.01 4.35 4.96
CA ARG A 165 -19.09 4.94 3.96
C ARG A 165 -17.83 5.50 4.61
N PHE A 166 -16.68 5.28 3.97
CA PHE A 166 -15.42 5.94 4.31
C PHE A 166 -15.42 7.41 3.85
N ALA A 167 -14.64 8.27 4.51
CA ALA A 167 -14.54 9.70 4.22
C ALA A 167 -14.11 10.00 2.78
N SER A 168 -13.11 9.27 2.30
CA SER A 168 -12.60 9.34 0.92
C SER A 168 -11.87 8.03 0.57
N ILE A 169 -11.80 7.72 -0.72
CA ILE A 169 -11.05 6.57 -1.24
C ILE A 169 -10.27 7.01 -2.46
N THR A 170 -8.95 6.79 -2.44
CA THR A 170 -8.04 7.05 -3.56
C THR A 170 -7.45 5.73 -4.04
N ILE A 171 -7.50 5.48 -5.36
CA ILE A 171 -6.88 4.31 -5.98
C ILE A 171 -5.85 4.79 -6.99
N LEU A 172 -4.61 4.37 -6.80
CA LEU A 172 -3.48 4.64 -7.68
C LEU A 172 -3.09 3.39 -8.45
N ARG A 173 -2.59 3.59 -9.65
CA ARG A 173 -2.02 2.54 -10.49
C ARG A 173 -0.53 2.80 -10.61
N GLN A 174 0.30 1.79 -10.32
CA GLN A 174 1.75 1.91 -10.48
C GLN A 174 2.10 2.18 -11.94
N GLU A 175 3.19 2.91 -12.18
CA GLU A 175 3.63 3.22 -13.55
C GLU A 175 4.28 2.00 -14.22
N ASP A 176 5.00 1.20 -13.45
CA ASP A 176 5.72 0.01 -13.90
C ASP A 176 5.08 -1.28 -13.39
N GLU A 177 5.27 -2.38 -14.13
CA GLU A 177 5.04 -3.71 -13.57
C GLU A 177 6.16 -4.01 -12.57
N PRO A 178 5.86 -4.62 -11.40
CA PRO A 178 6.90 -5.10 -10.50
C PRO A 178 7.86 -6.00 -11.29
N PRO A 179 9.19 -5.91 -11.05
CA PRO A 179 10.15 -6.77 -11.71
C PRO A 179 9.70 -8.23 -11.59
N LEU A 180 9.39 -8.86 -12.72
CA LEU A 180 8.95 -10.25 -12.78
C LEU A 180 10.13 -11.15 -12.39
N THR A 181 10.32 -11.38 -11.10
CA THR A 181 11.13 -12.49 -10.61
C THR A 181 10.28 -13.75 -10.67
N SER A 182 10.78 -14.76 -11.40
CA SER A 182 10.38 -16.17 -11.42
C SER A 182 9.35 -16.63 -10.36
N GLN A 183 8.40 -17.47 -10.78
CA GLN A 183 7.37 -18.09 -9.93
C GLN A 183 7.94 -19.11 -8.90
N SER A 184 9.24 -19.44 -8.95
CA SER A 184 9.84 -20.35 -7.99
C SER A 184 10.22 -19.61 -6.69
N GLU A 185 9.86 -20.19 -5.55
CA GLU A 185 10.22 -19.68 -4.21
C GLU A 185 11.75 -19.53 -4.09
N HIS A 186 12.52 -20.47 -4.65
CA HIS A 186 13.97 -20.49 -4.65
C HIS A 186 14.61 -19.28 -5.36
N ASP A 187 14.10 -18.86 -6.52
CA ASP A 187 14.62 -17.69 -7.25
C ASP A 187 14.24 -16.36 -6.57
N ARG A 188 13.11 -16.32 -5.85
CA ARG A 188 12.66 -15.16 -5.05
C ARG A 188 13.56 -14.92 -3.83
N HIS A 189 14.27 -15.94 -3.37
CA HIS A 189 15.18 -15.85 -2.24
C HIS A 189 16.58 -15.34 -2.62
N ALA A 190 16.95 -15.17 -3.90
CA ALA A 190 18.23 -14.55 -4.22
C ALA A 190 18.32 -13.11 -3.64
N MET A 191 19.39 -12.80 -2.90
CA MET A 191 19.56 -11.52 -2.19
C MET A 191 19.37 -10.28 -3.11
N SER A 192 19.84 -10.35 -4.35
CA SER A 192 19.68 -9.29 -5.35
C SER A 192 18.22 -9.10 -5.77
N ALA A 193 17.47 -10.19 -5.98
CA ALA A 193 16.04 -10.16 -6.30
C ALA A 193 15.22 -9.54 -5.15
N GLN A 194 15.59 -9.82 -3.90
CA GLN A 194 14.92 -9.24 -2.73
C GLN A 194 15.21 -7.75 -2.54
N LYS A 195 16.43 -7.28 -2.83
CA LYS A 195 16.73 -5.84 -2.85
C LYS A 195 15.82 -5.11 -3.84
N GLU A 196 15.70 -5.62 -5.06
CA GLU A 196 14.92 -4.97 -6.12
C GLU A 196 13.41 -5.00 -5.83
N ARG A 197 12.91 -6.13 -5.31
CA ARG A 197 11.52 -6.26 -4.85
C ARG A 197 11.19 -5.26 -3.73
N ARG A 198 12.03 -5.19 -2.69
CA ARG A 198 11.81 -4.23 -1.58
C ARG A 198 11.92 -2.79 -2.05
N ALA A 199 12.83 -2.48 -2.97
CA ALA A 199 12.90 -1.15 -3.57
C ALA A 199 11.61 -0.80 -4.34
N ALA A 200 11.04 -1.73 -5.10
CA ALA A 200 9.78 -1.52 -5.81
C ALA A 200 8.60 -1.31 -4.84
N MET A 201 8.49 -2.13 -3.79
CA MET A 201 7.49 -1.95 -2.72
C MET A 201 7.64 -0.59 -2.05
N SER A 202 8.88 -0.18 -1.75
CA SER A 202 9.21 1.11 -1.15
C SER A 202 8.76 2.28 -2.03
N ARG A 203 8.98 2.21 -3.35
CA ARG A 203 8.48 3.21 -4.31
C ARG A 203 6.95 3.26 -4.31
N ALA A 204 6.29 2.11 -4.25
CA ALA A 204 4.84 2.03 -4.21
C ALA A 204 4.25 2.66 -2.93
N ARG A 205 4.80 2.32 -1.75
CA ARG A 205 4.41 2.93 -0.48
C ARG A 205 4.62 4.44 -0.53
N ASN A 206 5.77 4.92 -0.98
CA ASN A 206 6.03 6.36 -1.09
C ASN A 206 5.08 7.07 -2.05
N ALA A 207 4.86 6.53 -3.25
CA ALA A 207 3.93 7.11 -4.23
C ALA A 207 2.52 7.21 -3.64
N LEU A 208 2.08 6.18 -2.92
CA LEU A 208 0.80 6.19 -2.23
C LEU A 208 0.75 7.24 -1.10
N LEU A 209 1.75 7.26 -0.23
CA LEU A 209 1.83 8.19 0.89
C LEU A 209 1.83 9.65 0.42
N PHE A 210 2.77 10.02 -0.46
CA PHE A 210 2.96 11.41 -0.86
C PHE A 210 1.79 11.97 -1.65
N THR A 211 1.04 11.11 -2.34
CA THR A 211 -0.14 11.55 -3.08
C THR A 211 -1.38 11.65 -2.20
N THR A 212 -1.47 10.92 -1.08
CA THR A 212 -2.71 10.83 -0.28
C THR A 212 -2.62 11.50 1.10
N LEU A 213 -1.42 11.77 1.62
CA LEU A 213 -1.23 12.43 2.91
C LEU A 213 -1.76 13.86 2.86
N GLY A 214 -2.82 14.12 3.64
CA GLY A 214 -3.46 15.43 3.72
C GLY A 214 -2.94 16.28 4.88
N PRO A 215 -3.20 17.60 4.86
CA PRO A 215 -2.85 18.50 5.95
C PRO A 215 -3.67 18.25 7.23
N THR A 216 -4.77 17.51 7.15
CA THR A 216 -5.63 17.16 8.30
C THR A 216 -5.36 15.77 8.85
N THR A 217 -4.51 14.97 8.20
CA THR A 217 -4.24 13.58 8.59
C THR A 217 -3.52 13.51 9.93
N SER A 218 -4.19 12.95 10.94
CA SER A 218 -3.62 12.76 12.27
C SER A 218 -2.79 11.48 12.34
N TRP A 219 -3.29 10.40 11.73
CA TRP A 219 -2.70 9.08 11.76
C TRP A 219 -2.62 8.47 10.37
N VAL A 220 -1.57 7.71 10.12
CA VAL A 220 -1.42 6.85 8.95
C VAL A 220 -1.34 5.40 9.44
N LEU A 221 -2.26 4.55 9.01
CA LEU A 221 -2.19 3.11 9.23
C LEU A 221 -1.76 2.44 7.94
N TRP A 222 -0.53 1.94 7.91
CA TRP A 222 -0.13 1.00 6.88
C TRP A 222 -0.76 -0.35 7.19
N LEU A 223 -1.52 -0.89 6.24
CA LEU A 223 -2.18 -2.18 6.38
C LEU A 223 -2.04 -2.92 5.06
N ASP A 224 -1.22 -3.96 5.04
CA ASP A 224 -0.99 -4.77 3.85
C ASP A 224 -2.27 -5.56 3.50
N SER A 225 -2.47 -5.81 2.20
CA SER A 225 -3.74 -6.35 1.67
C SER A 225 -4.05 -7.78 2.08
N ASP A 226 -3.08 -8.48 2.64
CA ASP A 226 -3.13 -9.85 3.11
C ASP A 226 -3.33 -9.93 4.62
N ILE A 227 -3.53 -8.81 5.33
CA ILE A 227 -3.95 -8.81 6.74
C ILE A 227 -5.47 -8.96 6.85
N VAL A 228 -5.89 -10.19 7.09
CA VAL A 228 -7.30 -10.62 6.98
C VAL A 228 -8.03 -10.68 8.31
N GLU A 229 -7.33 -10.54 9.44
CA GLU A 229 -7.96 -10.53 10.77
C GLU A 229 -7.21 -9.58 11.72
N THR A 230 -7.96 -8.68 12.33
CA THR A 230 -7.48 -7.74 13.36
C THR A 230 -8.56 -7.57 14.42
N PRO A 231 -8.23 -7.23 15.68
CA PRO A 231 -9.25 -6.74 16.59
C PRO A 231 -9.92 -5.49 15.98
N HIS A 232 -11.25 -5.40 16.03
CA HIS A 232 -11.98 -4.29 15.40
C HIS A 232 -11.61 -2.92 15.98
N SER A 233 -11.05 -2.88 17.19
CA SER A 233 -10.50 -1.71 17.86
C SER A 233 -9.05 -1.39 17.48
N LEU A 234 -8.48 -2.00 16.43
CA LEU A 234 -7.07 -1.86 16.03
C LEU A 234 -6.50 -0.44 16.14
N ILE A 235 -7.19 0.54 15.55
CA ILE A 235 -6.71 1.92 15.53
C ILE A 235 -6.69 2.51 16.94
N GLN A 236 -7.77 2.31 17.70
CA GLN A 236 -7.90 2.81 19.07
C GLN A 236 -6.87 2.16 20.00
N ASP A 237 -6.71 0.84 19.89
CA ASP A 237 -5.82 0.07 20.74
C ASP A 237 -4.35 0.47 20.50
N LEU A 238 -3.95 0.66 19.24
CA LEU A 238 -2.61 1.11 18.90
C LEU A 238 -2.38 2.60 19.25
N ALA A 239 -3.35 3.47 19.00
CA ALA A 239 -3.24 4.89 19.33
C ALA A 239 -3.13 5.13 20.84
N ALA A 240 -3.78 4.29 21.67
CA ALA A 240 -3.77 4.41 23.12
C ALA A 240 -2.37 4.31 23.76
N PHE A 241 -1.38 3.76 23.06
CA PHE A 241 0.02 3.73 23.51
C PHE A 241 0.74 5.09 23.37
N ASP A 242 0.16 6.02 22.61
CA ASP A 242 0.70 7.36 22.34
C ASP A 242 2.15 7.35 21.84
N LYS A 243 2.43 6.43 20.90
CA LYS A 243 3.75 6.30 20.28
C LYS A 243 3.74 6.86 18.86
N PRO A 244 4.87 7.44 18.39
CA PRO A 244 4.93 8.01 17.05
C PRO A 244 4.86 6.95 15.96
N ILE A 245 5.43 5.77 16.21
CA ILE A 245 5.38 4.60 15.33
C ILE A 245 5.12 3.39 16.22
N ILE A 246 4.09 2.60 15.91
CA ILE A 246 3.74 1.40 16.65
C ILE A 246 3.28 0.25 15.75
N VAL A 247 3.83 -0.94 15.96
CA VAL A 247 3.54 -2.16 15.19
C VAL A 247 3.01 -3.28 16.10
N PRO A 248 1.83 -3.87 15.83
CA PRO A 248 1.38 -5.11 16.44
C PRO A 248 2.19 -6.31 15.92
N ASN A 249 2.10 -7.44 16.61
CA ASN A 249 2.77 -8.66 16.19
C ASN A 249 1.93 -9.43 15.15
N CYS A 250 2.53 -9.76 14.01
CA CYS A 250 1.82 -10.41 12.91
C CYS A 250 2.06 -11.92 12.89
N PHE A 251 0.98 -12.67 12.99
CA PHE A 251 0.94 -14.13 12.96
C PHE A 251 0.16 -14.62 11.75
N GLN A 252 0.17 -15.92 11.51
CA GLN A 252 -0.64 -16.56 10.49
C GLN A 252 -1.34 -17.76 11.11
N ARG A 253 -2.64 -17.89 10.87
CA ARG A 253 -3.42 -19.07 11.26
C ARG A 253 -3.21 -20.16 10.22
N PHE A 254 -3.02 -21.41 10.63
CA PHE A 254 -2.90 -22.54 9.71
C PHE A 254 -3.51 -23.81 10.33
N TYR A 255 -3.85 -24.79 9.50
CA TYR A 255 -4.30 -26.10 9.99
C TYR A 255 -3.08 -27.00 10.21
N ASP A 256 -2.80 -27.32 11.47
CA ASP A 256 -1.75 -28.25 11.85
C ASP A 256 -2.25 -29.69 11.66
N LYS A 257 -1.69 -30.37 10.66
CA LYS A 257 -2.06 -31.75 10.31
C LYS A 257 -1.64 -32.76 11.38
N GLU A 258 -0.58 -32.48 12.14
CA GLU A 258 -0.09 -33.37 13.20
C GLU A 258 -0.99 -33.29 14.42
N LYS A 259 -1.48 -32.08 14.75
CA LYS A 259 -2.42 -31.85 15.86
C LYS A 259 -3.88 -32.06 15.47
N GLY A 260 -4.19 -32.07 14.17
CA GLY A 260 -5.55 -32.15 13.66
C GLY A 260 -6.42 -30.94 14.06
N ALA A 261 -5.80 -29.76 14.21
CA ALA A 261 -6.45 -28.56 14.72
C ALA A 261 -5.87 -27.28 14.10
N MET A 262 -6.61 -26.17 14.21
CA MET A 262 -6.06 -24.86 13.86
C MET A 262 -5.00 -24.44 14.87
N ASP A 263 -3.91 -23.88 14.36
CA ASP A 263 -2.80 -23.33 15.16
C ASP A 263 -2.35 -21.98 14.57
N VAL A 264 -1.40 -21.31 15.24
CA VAL A 264 -0.82 -20.03 14.83
C VAL A 264 0.70 -20.15 14.73
N ARG A 265 1.28 -19.48 13.74
CA ARG A 265 2.74 -19.35 13.58
C ARG A 265 3.14 -17.89 13.40
N PRO A 266 4.33 -17.47 13.84
CA PRO A 266 4.82 -16.13 13.56
C PRO A 266 5.00 -15.94 12.05
N TYR A 267 4.69 -14.73 11.56
CA TYR A 267 4.74 -14.40 10.14
C TYR A 267 5.74 -13.29 9.84
N ASP A 268 5.63 -12.15 10.51
CA ASP A 268 6.46 -10.98 10.21
C ASP A 268 7.74 -10.93 11.07
N PHE A 269 8.89 -11.10 10.42
CA PHE A 269 10.21 -11.03 11.05
C PHE A 269 10.91 -9.67 10.86
N ASN A 270 10.26 -8.68 10.26
CA ASN A 270 10.86 -7.36 10.00
C ASN A 270 10.76 -6.40 11.19
N SER A 271 10.09 -6.82 12.28
CA SER A 271 10.03 -6.08 13.53
C SER A 271 11.04 -6.62 14.53
N TRP A 272 12.08 -5.84 14.84
CA TRP A 272 13.22 -6.33 15.63
C TRP A 272 13.98 -5.24 16.37
N ILE A 273 14.74 -5.68 17.38
CA ILE A 273 15.74 -4.88 18.11
C ILE A 273 17.12 -5.20 17.53
N ASP A 274 17.90 -4.17 17.24
CA ASP A 274 19.21 -4.33 16.61
C ASP A 274 20.19 -5.08 17.52
N SER A 275 21.25 -5.63 16.93
CA SER A 275 22.28 -6.35 17.67
C SER A 275 23.66 -5.78 17.39
N ASN A 276 24.59 -5.94 18.35
CA ASN A 276 26.00 -5.61 18.12
C ASN A 276 26.59 -6.39 16.95
N THR A 277 26.12 -7.63 16.72
CA THR A 277 26.58 -8.45 15.59
C THR A 277 26.14 -7.87 14.26
N ALA A 278 24.89 -7.45 14.13
CA ALA A 278 24.37 -6.80 12.93
C ALA A 278 25.07 -5.46 12.66
N GLN A 279 25.32 -4.66 13.69
CA GLN A 279 26.07 -3.41 13.57
C GLN A 279 27.52 -3.64 13.11
N ASN A 280 28.19 -4.65 13.67
CA ASN A 280 29.54 -5.02 13.27
C ASN A 280 29.58 -5.54 11.83
N LEU A 281 28.56 -6.28 11.40
CA LEU A 281 28.43 -6.72 10.00
C LEU A 281 28.25 -5.52 9.07
N ALA A 282 27.28 -4.65 9.36
CA ALA A 282 27.01 -3.41 8.63
C ALA A 282 28.28 -2.54 8.48
N SER A 283 29.10 -2.41 9.53
CA SER A 283 30.34 -1.61 9.47
C SER A 283 31.38 -2.08 8.44
N LYS A 284 31.27 -3.33 7.99
CA LYS A 284 32.18 -3.96 7.02
C LYS A 284 31.59 -4.03 5.61
N MET A 285 30.33 -3.63 5.46
CA MET A 285 29.58 -3.73 4.21
C MET A 285 29.85 -2.53 3.30
N GLY A 286 29.74 -2.77 1.99
CA GLY A 286 29.76 -1.70 1.00
C GLY A 286 28.58 -0.73 1.15
N PRO A 287 28.69 0.50 0.63
CA PRO A 287 27.65 1.52 0.78
C PRO A 287 26.30 1.13 0.17
N ASP A 288 26.30 0.26 -0.85
CA ASP A 288 25.09 -0.18 -1.55
C ASP A 288 24.56 -1.54 -1.05
N GLU A 289 25.19 -2.15 -0.05
CA GLU A 289 24.79 -3.45 0.48
C GLU A 289 23.70 -3.30 1.55
N ILE A 290 22.82 -4.29 1.64
CA ILE A 290 21.69 -4.29 2.58
C ILE A 290 21.69 -5.55 3.46
N LEU A 291 21.24 -5.39 4.69
CA LEU A 291 20.92 -6.46 5.62
C LEU A 291 19.43 -6.80 5.49
N LEU A 292 19.14 -8.09 5.37
CA LEU A 292 17.78 -8.62 5.36
C LEU A 292 17.68 -9.75 6.39
N GLU A 293 16.63 -9.74 7.19
CA GLU A 293 16.32 -10.84 8.09
C GLU A 293 15.82 -12.08 7.33
N GLY A 294 16.04 -13.26 7.92
CA GLY A 294 15.57 -14.55 7.37
C GLY A 294 16.57 -15.26 6.46
N TYR A 295 17.78 -14.73 6.28
CA TYR A 295 18.83 -15.34 5.48
C TYR A 295 19.80 -16.16 6.32
N ALA A 296 19.83 -17.48 6.09
CA ALA A 296 20.73 -18.40 6.79
C ALA A 296 22.22 -18.04 6.62
N GLU A 297 22.56 -17.39 5.52
CA GLU A 297 23.92 -16.97 5.17
C GLU A 297 24.42 -15.78 6.01
N MET A 298 23.52 -15.05 6.69
CA MET A 298 23.87 -13.90 7.54
C MET A 298 23.13 -13.95 8.87
N ALA A 299 23.78 -14.50 9.90
CA ALA A 299 23.25 -14.47 11.26
C ALA A 299 23.36 -13.06 11.84
N THR A 300 22.29 -12.27 11.74
CA THR A 300 22.22 -10.90 12.28
C THR A 300 22.07 -10.88 13.80
N TYR A 301 21.57 -11.95 14.42
CA TYR A 301 21.26 -12.05 15.86
C TYR A 301 20.36 -10.92 16.38
N ARG A 302 19.55 -10.32 15.51
CA ARG A 302 18.52 -9.37 15.91
C ARG A 302 17.45 -10.08 16.72
N SER A 303 16.94 -9.41 17.75
CA SER A 303 15.86 -9.96 18.56
C SER A 303 14.54 -9.70 17.86
N LEU A 304 13.93 -10.75 17.30
CA LEU A 304 12.71 -10.65 16.51
C LEU A 304 11.48 -10.56 17.42
N MET A 305 10.64 -9.54 17.22
CA MET A 305 9.42 -9.33 18.01
C MET A 305 8.43 -10.50 17.88
N ALA A 306 8.44 -11.17 16.72
CA ALA A 306 7.72 -12.41 16.44
C ALA A 306 7.82 -13.46 17.56
N TYR A 307 8.98 -13.54 18.24
CA TYR A 307 9.24 -14.52 19.31
C TYR A 307 9.24 -13.91 20.72
N MET A 308 8.91 -12.64 20.86
CA MET A 308 8.82 -11.97 22.17
C MET A 308 7.46 -12.16 22.85
N SER A 309 6.47 -12.71 22.14
CA SER A 309 5.17 -13.04 22.70
C SER A 309 5.25 -14.30 23.57
N HIS A 310 4.39 -14.39 24.58
CA HIS A 310 4.29 -15.58 25.40
C HIS A 310 2.85 -15.81 25.87
N PRO A 311 2.46 -17.06 26.18
CA PRO A 311 1.16 -17.34 26.77
C PRO A 311 0.93 -16.51 28.04
N GLY A 312 -0.24 -15.88 28.14
CA GLY A 312 -0.58 -14.99 29.26
C GLY A 312 0.13 -13.64 29.28
N GLY A 313 0.88 -13.29 28.22
CA GLY A 313 1.50 -11.97 28.07
C GLY A 313 0.46 -10.85 28.04
N ASN A 314 0.81 -9.71 28.62
CA ASN A 314 -0.09 -8.57 28.70
C ASN A 314 -0.14 -7.87 27.31
N PRO A 315 -1.33 -7.71 26.69
CA PRO A 315 -1.47 -7.03 25.40
C PRO A 315 -1.03 -5.55 25.40
N LYS A 316 -0.75 -4.98 26.58
CA LYS A 316 -0.21 -3.62 26.75
C LYS A 316 1.30 -3.57 26.94
N ASP A 317 1.99 -4.71 26.89
CA ASP A 317 3.44 -4.72 26.95
C ASP A 317 3.98 -4.17 25.62
N ILE A 318 4.95 -3.26 25.71
CA ILE A 318 5.60 -2.64 24.55
C ILE A 318 7.10 -2.81 24.62
N VAL A 319 7.72 -2.82 23.45
CA VAL A 319 9.16 -2.90 23.29
C VAL A 319 9.63 -1.82 22.32
N ASN A 320 10.79 -1.22 22.57
CA ASN A 320 11.40 -0.30 21.62
C ASN A 320 12.03 -1.10 20.48
N LEU A 321 11.81 -0.69 19.23
CA LEU A 321 12.28 -1.40 18.05
C LEU A 321 13.23 -0.53 17.22
N ASP A 322 14.18 -1.18 16.55
CA ASP A 322 15.09 -0.54 15.59
C ASP A 322 14.66 -0.78 14.14
N GLY A 323 13.94 -1.87 13.88
CA GLY A 323 13.26 -2.18 12.62
C GLY A 323 11.78 -2.48 12.85
N VAL A 324 10.93 -2.12 11.89
CA VAL A 324 9.48 -2.41 11.92
C VAL A 324 9.06 -3.05 10.62
N GLY A 325 8.06 -3.93 10.67
CA GLY A 325 7.39 -4.46 9.50
C GLY A 325 6.28 -3.54 8.98
N GLY A 326 5.81 -3.84 7.77
CA GLY A 326 4.75 -3.10 7.07
C GLY A 326 3.37 -3.76 7.12
N THR A 327 3.24 -4.95 7.71
CA THR A 327 2.01 -5.76 7.73
C THR A 327 0.83 -4.98 8.31
N ALA A 328 0.97 -4.50 9.53
CA ALA A 328 0.13 -3.48 10.13
C ALA A 328 1.03 -2.51 10.90
N LEU A 329 0.98 -1.21 10.64
CA LEU A 329 1.87 -0.23 11.26
C LEU A 329 1.14 1.11 11.39
N LEU A 330 0.90 1.55 12.64
CA LEU A 330 0.30 2.84 12.92
C LEU A 330 1.39 3.89 13.14
N VAL A 331 1.29 5.00 12.41
CA VAL A 331 2.28 6.09 12.40
C VAL A 331 1.55 7.42 12.62
N LYS A 332 2.06 8.26 13.53
CA LYS A 332 1.59 9.64 13.65
C LYS A 332 1.88 10.39 12.35
N GLY A 333 0.91 11.14 11.83
CA GLY A 333 1.05 11.88 10.57
C GLY A 333 2.26 12.82 10.54
N ASP A 334 2.67 13.36 11.69
CA ASP A 334 3.83 14.25 11.83
C ASP A 334 5.14 13.54 11.47
N VAL A 335 5.28 12.25 11.76
CA VAL A 335 6.48 11.48 11.42
C VAL A 335 6.74 11.49 9.92
N HIS A 336 5.67 11.32 9.12
CA HIS A 336 5.75 11.40 7.67
C HIS A 336 5.91 12.85 7.18
N ARG A 337 5.28 13.83 7.84
CA ARG A 337 5.43 15.26 7.50
C ARG A 337 6.84 15.79 7.77
N ASP A 338 7.53 15.25 8.76
CA ASP A 338 8.95 15.54 9.05
C ASP A 338 9.90 14.90 8.03
N GLY A 339 9.39 14.07 7.13
CA GLY A 339 10.12 13.50 6.00
C GLY A 339 10.48 12.03 6.14
N ALA A 340 10.04 11.34 7.19
CA ALA A 340 10.23 9.89 7.29
C ALA A 340 9.43 9.18 6.18
N MET A 341 10.12 8.43 5.33
CA MET A 341 9.55 7.69 4.21
C MET A 341 10.22 6.32 4.10
N PHE A 342 9.76 5.49 3.16
CA PHE A 342 10.35 4.18 2.91
C PHE A 342 11.50 4.36 1.91
N PRO A 343 12.79 4.25 2.29
CA PRO A 343 13.88 4.46 1.35
C PRO A 343 13.91 3.33 0.30
N PRO A 344 13.78 3.63 -1.00
CA PRO A 344 13.90 2.64 -2.07
C PRO A 344 15.36 2.31 -2.43
N PHE A 345 16.29 2.74 -1.59
CA PHE A 345 17.74 2.60 -1.73
C PHE A 345 18.33 2.21 -0.37
N PRO A 346 19.56 1.65 -0.34
CA PRO A 346 20.25 1.34 0.91
C PRO A 346 20.38 2.58 1.80
N PHE A 347 19.84 2.51 3.02
CA PHE A 347 19.89 3.57 4.01
C PHE A 347 20.37 2.96 5.34
N TYR A 348 21.64 3.20 5.70
CA TYR A 348 22.32 2.48 6.79
C TYR A 348 22.23 0.96 6.65
N HIS A 349 22.39 0.45 5.42
CA HIS A 349 22.24 -0.96 5.06
C HIS A 349 20.84 -1.53 5.29
N LEU A 350 19.82 -0.67 5.45
CA LEU A 350 18.41 -1.05 5.53
C LEU A 350 17.66 -0.53 4.30
N ILE A 351 16.47 -1.04 4.05
CA ILE A 351 15.61 -0.63 2.94
C ILE A 351 14.15 -0.69 3.38
N GLU A 352 13.26 0.01 2.66
CA GLU A 352 11.81 -0.10 2.85
C GLU A 352 11.37 0.18 4.31
N THR A 353 10.66 -0.71 5.00
CA THR A 353 10.09 -0.47 6.34
C THR A 353 11.15 -0.41 7.44
N GLU A 354 12.18 -1.25 7.36
CA GLU A 354 13.33 -1.20 8.27
C GLU A 354 14.12 0.11 8.07
N GLY A 355 14.31 0.53 6.81
CA GLY A 355 14.92 1.81 6.48
C GLY A 355 14.09 3.00 6.96
N PHE A 356 12.75 2.90 6.91
CA PHE A 356 11.83 3.89 7.46
C PHE A 356 12.00 4.05 8.97
N ALA A 357 12.06 2.95 9.75
CA ALA A 357 12.29 3.02 11.20
C ALA A 357 13.61 3.73 11.52
N LYS A 358 14.68 3.40 10.78
CA LYS A 358 15.97 4.09 10.91
C LYS A 358 15.87 5.58 10.56
N MET A 359 15.14 5.93 9.52
CA MET A 359 14.97 7.32 9.09
C MET A 359 14.20 8.14 10.12
N ALA A 360 13.11 7.59 10.64
CA ALA A 360 12.37 8.19 11.75
C ALA A 360 13.25 8.39 12.98
N LYS A 361 14.09 7.41 13.34
CA LYS A 361 15.09 7.55 14.41
C LYS A 361 16.08 8.68 14.18
N ARG A 362 16.51 8.91 12.94
CA ARG A 362 17.37 10.05 12.57
C ARG A 362 16.66 11.40 12.66
N LEU A 363 15.33 11.43 12.55
CA LEU A 363 14.48 12.61 12.72
C LEU A 363 14.07 12.84 14.18
N GLY A 364 14.48 11.97 15.12
CA GLY A 364 14.16 12.10 16.55
C GLY A 364 12.92 11.33 17.00
N TRP A 365 12.31 10.55 16.12
CA TRP A 365 11.17 9.67 16.44
C TRP A 365 11.65 8.29 16.90
N SER A 366 10.82 7.52 17.60
CA SER A 366 11.17 6.18 18.08
C SER A 366 10.11 5.15 17.67
N SER A 367 10.54 3.98 17.23
CA SER A 367 9.65 2.88 16.86
C SER A 367 9.37 1.97 18.05
N TRP A 368 8.13 1.50 18.14
CA TRP A 368 7.67 0.63 19.22
C TRP A 368 6.90 -0.56 18.66
N GLY A 369 6.97 -1.68 19.36
CA GLY A 369 6.24 -2.90 19.05
C GLY A 369 5.36 -3.34 20.21
N VAL A 370 4.30 -4.08 19.91
CA VAL A 370 3.37 -4.65 20.89
C VAL A 370 3.39 -6.19 20.77
N PRO A 371 4.30 -6.89 21.47
CA PRO A 371 4.56 -8.32 21.22
C PRO A 371 3.34 -9.22 21.43
N ASN A 372 2.45 -8.87 22.37
CA ASN A 372 1.30 -9.67 22.77
C ASN A 372 -0.04 -9.18 22.16
N TYR A 373 0.02 -8.29 21.17
CA TYR A 373 -1.15 -7.85 20.41
C TYR A 373 -1.05 -8.38 18.99
N PHE A 374 -2.02 -9.19 18.56
CA PHE A 374 -1.91 -9.96 17.32
C PHE A 374 -2.79 -9.43 16.19
N VAL A 375 -2.22 -9.46 14.99
CA VAL A 375 -2.94 -9.37 13.71
C VAL A 375 -2.61 -10.62 12.90
N TYR A 376 -3.49 -11.03 11.97
CA TYR A 376 -3.26 -12.24 11.19
C TYR A 376 -3.19 -12.01 9.69
N HIS A 377 -2.11 -12.52 9.12
CA HIS A 377 -1.90 -12.63 7.69
C HIS A 377 -2.69 -13.81 7.11
N TYR A 378 -3.11 -13.68 5.86
CA TYR A 378 -3.79 -14.71 5.08
C TYR A 378 -2.95 -15.99 4.98
N ASN A 379 -3.57 -17.15 5.05
CA ASN A 379 -2.85 -18.41 4.88
C ASN A 379 -2.83 -18.81 3.40
N GLU A 380 -1.66 -18.73 2.77
CA GLU A 380 -1.47 -19.06 1.34
C GLU A 380 -1.77 -20.52 0.98
#